data_AF-A0A3D1R0W4-F1
#
_entry.id   AF-A0A3D1R0W4-F1
#
_cell.length_a   1.000
_cell.length_b   1.000
_cell.length_c   1.000
_cell.angle_alpha   90.00
_cell.angle_beta   90.00
_cell.angle_gamma   90.00
#
_symmetry.space_group_name_H-M   'P 1'
#
loop_
_entity.id
_entity.type
_entity.pdbx_description
1 polymer ?
#
loop_
_entity_poly.entity_id
_entity_poly.type
_entity_poly.pdbx_seq_one_letter_code
_entity_poly.pdbx_strand_id
1 'polypeptide(L)'
;MKTLAFFNNKGGVGKTALVYHVAWMLAERGVPVLAIDLDPQSNLSSMFLTEQRLAELWNERKTVMAAVQPLVARSGDIAPA
;
A
#
# COMPACT_ATOMS: atom_id res chain seq x y z
N MET A 1 10.17 -4.40 -15.50
CA MET A 1 9.69 -3.82 -14.23
C MET A 1 10.52 -4.42 -13.09
N LYS A 2 10.99 -3.61 -12.13
CA LYS A 2 11.72 -4.11 -10.94
C LYS A 2 10.81 -3.98 -9.73
N THR A 3 10.73 -5.03 -8.90
CA THR A 3 9.93 -5.05 -7.67
C THR A 3 10.85 -5.20 -6.47
N LEU A 4 10.69 -4.34 -5.47
CA LEU A 4 11.44 -4.37 -4.22
C LEU A 4 10.48 -4.62 -3.07
N ALA A 5 10.75 -5.64 -2.24
CA ALA A 5 9.96 -5.95 -1.06
C ALA A 5 10.80 -5.78 0.21
N PHE A 6 10.30 -5.01 1.16
CA PHE A 6 10.96 -4.76 2.44
C PHE A 6 10.31 -5.63 3.51
N PHE A 7 11.00 -6.69 3.93
CA PHE A 7 10.47 -7.69 4.85
C PHE A 7 11.35 -7.88 6.08
N ASN A 8 10.73 -7.99 7.26
CA ASN A 8 11.38 -8.33 8.52
C ASN A 8 10.30 -8.77 9.54
N ASN A 9 10.55 -9.88 10.23
CA ASN A 9 9.64 -10.46 11.23
C ASN A 9 9.48 -9.57 12.49
N LYS A 10 10.41 -8.67 12.76
CA LYS A 10 10.33 -7.76 13.91
C LYS A 10 9.57 -6.47 13.56
N GLY A 11 8.59 -6.11 14.39
CA GLY A 11 7.91 -4.81 14.34
C GLY A 11 8.82 -3.65 14.79
N GLY A 12 8.52 -2.43 14.35
CA GLY A 12 9.24 -1.23 14.82
C GLY A 12 10.69 -1.06 14.35
N VAL A 13 11.14 -1.84 13.37
CA VAL A 13 12.53 -1.78 12.82
C VAL A 13 12.70 -0.78 11.67
N GLY A 14 11.71 0.08 11.42
CA GLY A 14 11.80 1.14 10.41
C GLY A 14 11.51 0.74 8.96
N LYS A 15 10.95 -0.45 8.69
CA LYS A 15 10.63 -0.91 7.32
C LYS A 15 9.79 0.09 6.52
N THR A 16 8.66 0.51 7.08
CA THR A 16 7.70 1.41 6.41
C THR A 16 8.33 2.76 6.11
N ALA A 17 9.04 3.34 7.08
CA ALA A 17 9.76 4.58 6.89
C ALA A 17 10.84 4.47 5.79
N LEU A 18 11.55 3.34 5.75
CA LEU A 18 12.54 3.07 4.71
C LEU A 18 11.89 2.96 3.32
N VAL A 19 10.75 2.27 3.19
CA VAL A 19 9.98 2.21 1.94
C VAL A 19 9.56 3.61 1.48
N TYR A 20 9.00 4.42 2.38
CA TYR A 20 8.58 5.80 2.09
C TYR A 20 9.73 6.64 1.53
N HIS A 21 10.87 6.67 2.22
CA HIS A 21 12.03 7.46 1.78
C HIS A 21 12.67 6.92 0.49
N VAL A 22 12.78 5.59 0.33
CA VAL A 22 13.32 5.01 -0.91
C VAL A 22 12.43 5.34 -2.10
N ALA A 23 11.11 5.26 -1.94
CA ALA A 23 10.16 5.64 -2.98
C ALA A 23 10.31 7.13 -3.37
N TRP A 24 10.43 8.01 -2.39
CA TRP A 24 10.66 9.44 -2.62
C TRP A 24 11.97 9.72 -3.36
N MET A 25 13.09 9.14 -2.89
CA MET A 25 14.40 9.31 -3.51
C MET A 25 14.45 8.80 -4.95
N LEU A 26 13.75 7.70 -5.26
CA LEU A 26 13.64 7.18 -6.62
C LEU A 26 12.81 8.11 -7.50
N ALA A 27 11.70 8.65 -6.99
CA ALA A 27 10.89 9.63 -7.71
C ALA A 27 11.67 10.92 -8.01
N GLU A 28 12.44 11.44 -7.06
CA GLU A 28 13.33 12.62 -7.26
C GLU A 28 14.40 12.38 -8.33
N ARG A 29 14.78 11.12 -8.56
CA ARG A 29 15.71 10.72 -9.63
C ARG A 29 15.02 10.48 -10.97
N GLY A 30 13.74 10.82 -11.10
CA GLY A 30 12.96 10.64 -12.33
C GLY A 30 12.54 9.20 -12.59
N VAL A 31 12.63 8.30 -11.60
CA VAL A 31 12.16 6.92 -11.73
C VAL A 31 10.66 6.89 -11.45
N PRO A 32 9.82 6.33 -12.35
CA PRO A 32 8.42 6.08 -12.04
C PRO A 32 8.30 5.04 -10.91
N VAL A 33 7.66 5.40 -9.79
CA VAL A 33 7.52 4.55 -8.61
C VAL A 33 6.04 4.31 -8.32
N LEU A 34 5.71 3.05 -8.03
CA LEU A 34 4.45 2.65 -7.41
C LEU A 34 4.78 2.09 -6.02
N ALA A 35 4.30 2.76 -4.97
CA ALA A 35 4.35 2.25 -3.60
C ALA A 35 3.09 1.41 -3.33
N ILE A 36 3.25 0.21 -2.77
CA ILE A 36 2.15 -0.70 -2.45
C ILE A 36 2.19 -0.99 -0.95
N ASP A 37 1.09 -0.68 -0.26
CA ASP A 37 0.90 -0.96 1.16
C ASP A 37 0.05 -2.22 1.33
N LEU A 38 0.66 -3.30 1.82
CA LEU A 38 -0.01 -4.57 2.11
C LEU A 38 -0.02 -4.88 3.61
N ASP A 39 0.28 -3.90 4.45
CA ASP A 39 0.14 -4.02 5.91
C ASP A 39 -1.29 -3.60 6.31
N PRO A 40 -2.06 -4.44 7.02
CA PRO A 40 -3.40 -4.06 7.51
C PRO A 40 -3.43 -2.76 8.33
N GLN A 41 -2.32 -2.37 8.97
CA GLN A 41 -2.22 -1.10 9.72
C GLN A 41 -2.17 0.14 8.82
N SER A 42 -1.96 -0.03 7.51
CA SER A 42 -1.95 1.06 6.51
C SER A 42 -0.95 2.18 6.82
N ASN A 43 0.15 1.85 7.51
CA ASN A 43 1.14 2.83 7.96
C ASN A 43 1.88 3.50 6.80
N LEU A 44 2.07 2.82 5.66
CA LEU A 44 2.70 3.46 4.50
C LEU A 44 1.72 4.45 3.86
N SER A 45 0.46 4.03 3.73
CA SER A 45 -0.61 4.85 3.15
C SER A 45 -0.83 6.13 3.93
N SER A 46 -0.82 6.09 5.26
CA SER A 46 -0.96 7.27 6.12
C SER A 46 0.23 8.24 6.04
N MET A 47 1.42 7.77 5.63
CA MET A 47 2.56 8.65 5.35
C MET A 47 2.43 9.37 4.00
N PHE A 48 1.76 8.77 3.02
CA PHE A 48 1.60 9.36 1.67
C PHE A 48 0.34 10.22 1.51
N LEU A 49 -0.70 9.98 2.29
CA LEU A 49 -2.03 10.58 2.12
C LEU A 49 -2.42 11.44 3.32
N THR A 50 -3.27 12.43 3.07
CA THR A 50 -3.95 13.14 4.16
C THR A 50 -4.94 12.21 4.86
N GLU A 51 -5.24 12.50 6.12
CA GLU A 51 -6.22 11.74 6.91
C GLU A 51 -7.60 11.72 6.24
N GLN A 52 -8.03 12.85 5.69
CA GLN A 52 -9.30 12.97 4.97
C GLN A 52 -9.32 12.04 3.75
N ARG A 53 -8.24 12.03 2.94
CA ARG A 53 -8.15 11.17 1.76
C ARG A 53 -8.12 9.69 2.13
N LEU A 54 -7.43 9.34 3.20
CA LEU A 54 -7.37 7.97 3.70
C LEU A 54 -8.76 7.50 4.15
N ALA A 55 -9.50 8.35 4.89
CA ALA A 55 -10.86 8.07 5.33
C ALA A 55 -11.84 7.90 4.17
N GLU A 56 -11.76 8.73 3.13
CA GLU A 56 -12.55 8.59 1.89
C GLU A 56 -12.33 7.23 1.24
N LEU A 57 -11.06 6.85 1.00
CA LEU A 57 -10.71 5.57 0.37
C LEU A 57 -11.21 4.38 1.19
N TRP A 58 -11.13 4.47 2.52
CA TRP A 58 -11.62 3.44 3.42
C TRP A 58 -13.14 3.29 3.35
N ASN A 59 -13.87 4.40 3.41
CA ASN A 59 -15.33 4.43 3.37
C ASN A 59 -15.86 3.94 2.01
N GLU A 60 -15.21 4.33 0.91
CA GLU A 60 -15.54 3.88 -0.44
C GLU A 60 -15.07 2.45 -0.74
N ARG A 61 -14.37 1.80 0.21
CA ARG A 61 -13.74 0.49 0.04
C ARG A 61 -12.85 0.41 -1.20
N LYS A 62 -12.14 1.49 -1.53
CA LYS A 62 -11.15 1.52 -2.61
C LYS A 62 -9.80 1.00 -2.12
N THR A 63 -9.79 -0.27 -1.71
CA THR A 63 -8.60 -0.94 -1.16
C THR A 63 -8.29 -2.22 -1.92
N VAL A 64 -7.02 -2.66 -1.87
CA VAL A 64 -6.62 -3.96 -2.42
C VAL A 64 -7.46 -5.09 -1.82
N MET A 65 -7.74 -5.02 -0.51
CA MET A 65 -8.57 -6.01 0.18
C MET A 65 -9.98 -6.09 -0.41
N ALA A 66 -10.63 -4.95 -0.67
CA ALA A 66 -11.96 -4.94 -1.26
C ALA A 66 -11.99 -5.55 -2.67
N ALA A 67 -10.95 -5.30 -3.47
CA ALA A 67 -10.82 -5.89 -4.80
C ALA A 67 -10.68 -7.42 -4.74
N VAL A 68 -9.92 -7.96 -3.77
CA VAL A 68 -9.72 -9.41 -3.64
C VAL A 68 -10.77 -10.11 -2.76
N GLN A 69 -11.66 -9.37 -2.11
CA GLN A 69 -12.64 -9.91 -1.19
C GLN A 69 -13.53 -11.04 -1.78
N PRO A 70 -14.04 -10.96 -3.02
CA PRO A 70 -14.87 -12.03 -3.56
C PRO A 70 -14.08 -13.34 -3.75
N LEU A 71 -12.80 -13.23 -4.13
CA LEU A 71 -11.89 -14.37 -4.21
C LEU A 71 -11.65 -15.00 -2.84
N VAL A 72 -11.37 -14.19 -1.82
CA VAL A 72 -11.19 -14.65 -0.43
C VAL A 72 -12.46 -15.32 0.11
N ALA A 73 -13.62 -14.74 -0.19
CA ALA A 73 -14.93 -15.28 0.21
C ALA A 73 -15.40 -16.47 -0.64
N ARG A 74 -14.65 -16.84 -1.69
CA ARG A 74 -15.02 -17.88 -2.67
C ARG A 74 -16.37 -17.62 -3.34
N SER A 75 -16.77 -16.35 -3.45
CA SER A 75 -18.03 -15.92 -4.06
C SER A 75 -17.85 -15.44 -5.50
N GLY A 76 -16.61 -15.22 -5.96
CA GLY A 76 -16.29 -14.77 -7.31
C GLY A 76 -14.79 -14.55 -7.51
N ASP A 77 -14.43 -13.89 -8.61
CA ASP A 77 -13.05 -13.49 -8.91
C ASP A 77 -12.75 -12.06 -8.37
N ILE A 78 -11.61 -11.49 -8.72
CA ILE A 78 -11.21 -10.11 -8.37
C ILE A 78 -12.27 -9.12 -8.87
N ALA A 79 -12.74 -8.24 -7.98
CA ALA A 79 -13.68 -7.19 -8.33
C ALA A 79 -13.04 -6.19 -9.32
N PRO A 80 -13.82 -5.66 -10.29
CA PRO A 80 -13.32 -4.64 -11.20
C PRO A 80 -12.87 -3.38 -10.45
N ALA A 81 -11.86 -2.71 -11.02
CA ALA A 81 -11.27 -1.48 -10.48
C ALA A 81 -12.17 -0.25 -10.66
#